data_AF-A0A558C2T3-F1
#
_entry.id   AF-A0A558C2T3-F1
#
_cell.length_a   1.000
_cell.length_b   1.000
_cell.length_c   1.000
_cell.angle_alpha   90.00
_cell.angle_beta   90.00
_cell.angle_gamma   90.00
#
_symmetry.space_group_name_H-M   'P 1'
#
loop_
_entity.id
_entity.type
_entity.pdbx_description
1 polymer ?
#
loop_
_entity_poly.entity_id
_entity_poly.type
_entity_poly.pdbx_seq_one_letter_code
_entity_poly.pdbx_strand_id
1 'polypeptide(L)'
;MDAEREWRDFRDFAYGELELKPAEFWELTLAEFDSMARGYRRRQERKEREEVEQWRRTRLVATILVNAHRGASQLAQSPEEFMALPGDPPPAPPMSEETFDETMARLAEFDNLQTAA
;
A
#
# COMPACT_ATOMS: atom_id res chain seq x y z
N MET A 1 -8.11 28.30 17.40
CA MET A 1 -8.79 27.00 17.48
C MET A 1 -9.72 27.04 18.67
N ASP A 2 -10.85 26.35 18.61
CA ASP A 2 -11.90 26.39 19.62
C ASP A 2 -11.60 25.35 20.71
N ALA A 3 -11.33 25.81 21.94
CA ALA A 3 -10.87 24.95 23.04
C ALA A 3 -11.89 23.86 23.41
N GLU A 4 -13.19 24.14 23.22
CA GLU A 4 -14.24 23.14 23.46
C GLU A 4 -14.15 21.97 22.49
N ARG A 5 -13.79 22.25 21.24
CA ARG A 5 -13.63 21.21 20.21
C ARG A 5 -12.43 20.31 20.50
N GLU A 6 -11.29 20.90 20.82
CA GLU A 6 -10.08 20.14 21.19
C GLU A 6 -10.34 19.25 22.41
N TRP A 7 -11.06 19.76 23.41
CA TRP A 7 -11.40 18.99 24.60
C TRP A 7 -12.39 17.85 24.34
N ARG A 8 -13.31 18.04 23.40
CA ARG A 8 -14.20 16.96 22.97
C ARG A 8 -13.43 15.86 22.27
N ASP A 9 -12.59 16.21 21.30
CA ASP A 9 -11.81 15.24 20.52
C ASP A 9 -10.87 14.41 21.43
N PHE A 10 -10.33 15.04 22.48
CA PHE A 10 -9.49 14.36 23.48
C PHE A 10 -10.26 13.30 24.29
N ARG A 11 -11.49 13.61 24.71
CA ARG A 11 -12.36 12.65 25.42
C ARG A 11 -12.86 11.54 24.51
N ASP A 12 -13.20 11.87 23.27
CA ASP A 12 -13.64 10.89 22.28
C ASP A 12 -12.51 9.88 21.99
N PHE A 13 -11.27 10.36 21.86
CA PHE A 13 -10.11 9.47 21.74
C PHE A 13 -9.90 8.60 23.00
N ALA A 14 -10.04 9.19 24.19
CA ALA A 14 -9.89 8.46 25.44
C ALA A 14 -10.91 7.33 25.61
N TYR A 15 -12.20 7.62 25.37
CA TYR A 15 -13.28 6.67 25.59
C TYR A 15 -13.44 5.68 24.44
N GLY A 16 -13.16 6.13 23.21
CA GLY A 16 -13.24 5.30 22.01
C GLY A 16 -11.99 4.45 21.83
N GLU A 17 -10.88 5.08 21.48
CA GLU A 17 -9.67 4.39 21.01
C GLU A 17 -8.83 3.78 22.14
N LEU A 18 -8.81 4.44 23.30
CA LEU A 18 -8.13 3.93 24.50
C LEU A 18 -9.04 3.09 25.40
N GLU A 19 -10.34 3.04 25.10
CA GLU A 19 -11.37 2.30 25.86
C GLU A 19 -11.37 2.62 27.37
N LEU A 20 -10.97 3.84 27.75
CA LEU A 20 -10.94 4.27 29.14
C LEU A 20 -12.37 4.51 29.64
N LYS A 21 -12.67 4.05 30.85
CA LYS A 21 -13.90 4.47 31.52
C LYS A 21 -13.76 5.93 31.94
N PRO A 22 -14.88 6.69 32.06
CA PRO A 22 -14.83 8.08 32.51
C PRO A 22 -14.08 8.25 33.84
N ALA A 23 -14.29 7.37 34.82
CA ALA A 23 -13.58 7.43 36.10
C ALA A 23 -12.06 7.28 35.95
N GLU A 24 -11.61 6.30 35.16
CA GLU A 24 -10.19 6.06 34.90
C GLU A 24 -9.56 7.26 34.17
N PHE A 25 -10.26 7.81 33.17
CA PHE A 25 -9.78 8.96 32.41
C PHE A 25 -9.54 10.20 33.28
N TRP A 26 -10.44 10.51 34.21
CA TRP A 26 -10.31 11.68 35.08
C TRP A 26 -9.25 11.50 36.19
N GLU A 27 -8.90 10.25 36.52
CA GLU A 27 -7.85 9.94 37.49
C GLU A 27 -6.44 9.91 36.88
N LEU A 28 -6.32 9.84 35.55
CA LEU A 28 -5.04 9.79 34.85
C LEU A 28 -4.31 11.14 34.87
N THR A 29 -3.00 11.06 35.06
CA THR A 29 -2.11 12.17 34.75
C THR A 29 -1.93 12.31 33.23
N LEU A 30 -1.59 13.51 32.77
CA LEU A 30 -1.29 13.75 31.35
C LEU A 30 -0.13 12.87 30.83
N ALA A 31 0.84 12.55 31.68
CA ALA A 31 1.96 11.70 31.32
C ALA A 31 1.54 10.23 31.11
N GLU A 32 0.64 9.72 31.94
CA GLU A 32 0.09 8.37 31.78
C GLU A 32 -0.77 8.29 30.51
N PHE A 33 -1.62 9.30 30.30
CA PHE A 33 -2.41 9.41 29.08
C PHE A 33 -1.54 9.42 27.82
N ASP A 34 -0.48 10.24 27.78
CA ASP A 34 0.49 10.29 26.68
C ASP A 34 1.18 8.92 26.46
N SER A 35 1.54 8.23 27.55
CA SER A 35 2.09 6.88 27.47
C SER A 35 1.13 5.89 26.81
N MET A 36 -0.15 5.93 27.18
CA MET A 36 -1.21 5.11 26.58
C MET A 36 -1.44 5.45 25.11
N ALA A 37 -1.52 6.74 24.77
CA ALA A 37 -1.68 7.21 23.39
C ALA A 37 -0.53 6.75 22.49
N ARG A 38 0.72 6.82 22.96
CA ARG A 38 1.88 6.27 22.24
C ARG A 38 1.79 4.76 22.09
N GLY A 39 1.34 4.06 23.13
CA GLY A 39 1.09 2.62 23.09
C GLY A 39 0.07 2.23 22.02
N TYR A 40 -1.06 2.94 21.96
CA TYR A 40 -2.08 2.79 20.94
C TYR A 40 -1.52 3.04 19.54
N ARG A 41 -0.80 4.14 19.33
CA ARG A 41 -0.21 4.48 18.03
C ARG A 41 0.70 3.35 17.51
N ARG A 42 1.58 2.82 18.36
CA ARG A 42 2.43 1.66 18.00
C ARG A 42 1.62 0.42 17.63
N ARG A 43 0.47 0.18 18.27
CA ARG A 43 -0.41 -0.95 17.92
C ARG A 43 -1.07 -0.72 16.56
N GLN A 44 -1.55 0.49 16.27
CA GLN A 44 -2.14 0.80 14.97
C GLN A 44 -1.10 0.70 13.85
N GLU A 45 0.08 1.29 14.02
CA GLU A 45 1.18 1.18 13.05
C GLU A 45 1.57 -0.27 12.77
N ARG A 46 1.58 -1.12 13.79
CA ARG A 46 1.82 -2.57 13.61
C ARG A 46 0.68 -3.24 12.86
N LYS A 47 -0.57 -2.94 13.22
CA LYS A 47 -1.77 -3.49 12.58
C LYS A 47 -1.81 -3.12 11.09
N GLU A 48 -1.57 -1.86 10.75
CA GLU A 48 -1.51 -1.38 9.37
C GLU A 48 -0.44 -2.13 8.56
N ARG A 49 0.76 -2.34 9.14
CA ARG A 49 1.82 -3.13 8.49
C ARG A 49 1.42 -4.57 8.26
N GLU A 50 0.79 -5.20 9.26
CA GLU A 50 0.29 -6.58 9.16
C GLU A 50 -0.82 -6.70 8.10
N GLU A 51 -1.72 -5.73 8.02
CA GLU A 51 -2.78 -5.68 6.99
C GLU A 51 -2.19 -5.55 5.59
N VAL A 52 -1.23 -4.65 5.38
CA VAL A 52 -0.55 -4.52 4.08
C VAL A 52 0.14 -5.82 3.68
N GLU A 53 0.79 -6.51 4.63
CA GLU A 53 1.45 -7.80 4.37
C GLU A 53 0.43 -8.91 4.02
N GLN A 54 -0.73 -8.93 4.68
CA GLN A 54 -1.82 -9.84 4.30
C GLN A 54 -2.30 -9.56 2.87
N TRP A 55 -2.46 -8.29 2.52
CA TRP A 55 -2.84 -7.89 1.16
C TRP A 55 -1.76 -8.19 0.11
N ARG A 56 -0.47 -8.22 0.48
CA ARG A 56 0.61 -8.69 -0.41
C ARG A 56 0.45 -10.17 -0.75
N ARG A 57 0.06 -11.01 0.21
CA ARG A 57 -0.16 -12.46 0.01
C ARG A 57 -1.43 -12.73 -0.80
N THR A 58 -2.56 -12.21 -0.33
CA THR A 58 -3.56 -11.48 -1.13
C THR A 58 -3.37 -11.50 -2.65
N ARG A 59 -2.68 -10.43 -3.04
CA ARG A 59 -2.27 -10.09 -4.39
C ARG A 59 -1.53 -11.21 -5.09
N LEU A 60 -0.51 -11.79 -4.47
CA LEU A 60 0.31 -12.82 -5.08
C LEU A 60 -0.54 -14.03 -5.52
N VAL A 61 -1.41 -14.53 -4.64
CA VAL A 61 -2.30 -15.65 -4.95
C VAL A 61 -3.26 -15.29 -6.09
N ALA A 62 -3.86 -14.10 -6.03
CA ALA A 62 -4.76 -13.62 -7.07
C ALA A 62 -4.06 -13.51 -8.43
N THR A 63 -2.85 -12.97 -8.48
CA THR A 63 -2.04 -12.85 -9.69
C THR A 63 -1.71 -14.22 -10.30
N ILE A 64 -1.34 -15.21 -9.48
CA ILE A 64 -1.09 -16.57 -9.95
C ILE A 64 -2.35 -17.15 -10.59
N LEU A 65 -3.50 -17.02 -9.93
CA LEU A 65 -4.78 -17.51 -10.45
C LEU A 65 -5.17 -16.84 -11.77
N VAL A 66 -4.99 -15.51 -11.86
CA VAL A 66 -5.26 -14.75 -13.09
C VAL A 66 -4.34 -15.21 -14.21
N ASN A 67 -3.04 -15.31 -13.98
CA ASN A 67 -2.08 -15.73 -14.99
C ASN A 67 -2.30 -17.18 -15.43
N ALA A 68 -2.77 -18.06 -14.54
CA ALA A 68 -3.10 -19.44 -14.90
C ALA A 68 -4.28 -19.55 -15.89
N HIS A 69 -5.17 -18.56 -15.92
CA HIS A 69 -6.34 -18.52 -16.82
C HIS A 69 -6.13 -17.61 -18.04
N ARG A 70 -4.94 -17.02 -18.21
CA ARG A 70 -4.64 -16.18 -19.38
C ARG A 70 -4.42 -17.04 -20.63
N GLY A 71 -4.70 -16.45 -21.79
CA GLY A 71 -4.41 -17.07 -23.08
C GLY A 71 -2.89 -17.14 -23.33
N ALA A 72 -2.43 -18.14 -24.09
CA ALA A 72 -1.00 -18.37 -24.35
C ALA A 72 -0.26 -17.19 -25.02
N SER A 73 -0.99 -16.28 -25.67
CA SER A 73 -0.44 -15.08 -26.31
C SER A 73 -0.40 -13.85 -25.40
N GLN A 74 -0.93 -13.94 -24.18
CA GLN A 74 -0.96 -12.82 -23.23
C GLN A 74 0.24 -12.90 -22.29
N LEU A 75 0.95 -11.78 -22.14
CA LEU A 75 2.04 -11.67 -21.18
C LEU A 75 1.51 -11.86 -19.75
N ALA A 76 2.31 -12.53 -18.91
CA ALA A 76 2.03 -12.68 -17.50
C ALA A 76 2.08 -11.32 -16.80
N GLN A 77 1.11 -11.06 -15.94
CA GLN A 77 1.06 -9.83 -15.15
C GLN A 77 1.83 -10.03 -13.84
N SER A 78 2.59 -9.04 -13.42
CA SER A 78 3.21 -9.03 -12.09
C SER A 78 2.19 -8.71 -10.99
N PRO A 79 2.47 -9.07 -9.72
CA PRO A 79 1.60 -8.70 -8.61
C PRO A 79 1.35 -7.19 -8.53
N GLU A 80 2.40 -6.38 -8.65
CA GLU A 80 2.35 -4.92 -8.55
C GLU A 80 1.50 -4.30 -9.67
N GLU A 81 1.57 -4.83 -10.90
CA GLU A 81 0.71 -4.42 -12.01
C GLU A 81 -0.75 -4.86 -11.83
N PHE A 82 -0.99 -5.94 -11.08
CA PHE A 82 -2.33 -6.45 -10.81
C PHE A 82 -3.08 -5.59 -9.79
N MET A 83 -2.42 -5.22 -8.69
CA MET A 83 -3.03 -4.39 -7.65
C MET A 83 -1.95 -3.60 -6.90
N ALA A 84 -1.98 -2.27 -7.00
CA ALA A 84 -1.08 -1.40 -6.26
C ALA A 84 -1.42 -1.42 -4.75
N LEU A 85 -0.39 -1.48 -3.90
CA LEU A 85 -0.52 -1.41 -2.44
C LEU A 85 0.27 -0.22 -1.88
N PRO A 86 -0.09 0.26 -0.67
CA PRO A 86 0.70 1.28 0.02
C PRO A 86 2.18 0.89 0.16
N GLY A 87 3.07 1.82 -0.20
CA GLY A 87 4.52 1.62 -0.15
C GLY A 87 5.13 0.96 -1.39
N ASP A 88 4.33 0.59 -2.39
CA ASP A 88 4.87 0.15 -3.68
C ASP A 88 5.54 1.31 -4.45
N PRO A 89 6.55 1.04 -5.27
CA PRO A 89 7.12 2.04 -6.14
C PRO A 89 6.05 2.56 -7.12
N PRO A 90 6.10 3.85 -7.51
CA PRO A 90 5.20 4.35 -8.53
C PRO A 90 5.38 3.55 -9.83
N PRO A 91 4.33 3.39 -10.63
CA PRO A 91 4.45 2.73 -11.92
C PRO A 91 5.52 3.42 -12.75
N ALA A 92 6.30 2.64 -13.50
CA ALA A 92 7.29 3.19 -14.41
C ALA A 92 6.60 4.19 -15.35
N PRO A 93 7.21 5.36 -15.61
CA PRO A 93 6.64 6.30 -16.57
C PRO A 93 6.51 5.63 -17.94
N PRO A 94 5.51 6.02 -18.74
CA PRO A 94 5.42 5.54 -20.11
C PRO A 94 6.73 5.87 -20.85
N MET A 95 7.16 4.93 -21.70
CA MET A 95 8.33 5.10 -22.55
C MET A 95 8.19 6.38 -23.40
N SER A 96 9.29 7.12 -23.59
CA SER A 96 9.27 8.27 -24.50
C SER A 96 9.11 7.80 -25.95
N GLU A 97 8.51 8.65 -26.78
CA GLU A 97 8.33 8.37 -28.21
C GLU A 97 9.66 8.04 -28.91
N GLU A 98 10.71 8.79 -28.60
CA GLU A 98 12.07 8.55 -29.11
C GLU A 98 12.62 7.17 -28.70
N THR A 99 12.46 6.79 -27.42
CA THR A 99 12.92 5.47 -26.94
C THR A 99 12.10 4.34 -27.59
N PHE A 100 10.82 4.59 -27.84
CA PHE A 100 9.94 3.65 -28.53
C PHE A 100 10.40 3.43 -29.97
N ASP A 101 10.64 4.51 -30.72
CA ASP A 101 11.09 4.45 -32.11
C ASP A 101 12.44 3.74 -32.23
N GLU A 102 13.40 4.05 -31.35
CA GLU A 102 14.70 3.35 -31.30
C GLU A 102 14.55 1.85 -31.01
N THR A 103 13.65 1.49 -30.10
CA THR A 103 13.39 0.08 -29.74
C THR A 103 12.77 -0.65 -30.92
N MET A 104 11.81 -0.03 -31.61
CA MET A 104 11.16 -0.61 -32.78
C MET A 104 12.12 -0.75 -33.97
N ALA A 105 13.00 0.23 -34.20
CA ALA A 105 14.04 0.14 -35.23
C ALA A 105 15.00 -1.02 -34.98
N ARG A 106 15.45 -1.21 -33.73
CA ARG A 106 16.29 -2.35 -33.33
C ARG A 106 15.62 -3.70 -33.53
N LEU A 107 14.33 -3.80 -33.21
CA LEU A 107 13.58 -5.04 -33.42
C LEU A 107 13.45 -5.37 -34.92
N ALA A 108 13.22 -4.35 -35.76
CA ALA A 108 13.16 -4.53 -37.22
C ALA A 108 14.51 -5.01 -37.81
N GLU A 109 15.64 -4.52 -37.29
CA GLU A 109 16.96 -5.03 -37.69
C GLU A 109 17.14 -6.51 -37.31
N PHE A 110 16.62 -6.93 -36.15
CA PHE A 110 16.69 -8.32 -35.69
C PHE A 110 15.85 -9.28 -36.56
N ASP A 111 14.64 -8.87 -36.95
CA ASP A 111 13.77 -9.65 -37.84
C ASP A 111 14.36 -9.82 -39.25
N ASN A 112 15.03 -8.78 -39.76
CA ASN A 112 15.73 -8.84 -41.05
C ASN A 112 16.92 -9.80 -41.03
N LEU A 113 17.58 -9.99 -39.87
CA LEU A 113 18.66 -10.95 -39.70
C LEU A 113 18.17 -12.40 -39.61
N GLN A 114 16.98 -12.64 -39.06
CA GLN A 114 16.39 -13.99 -39.00
C GLN A 114 15.81 -14.46 -40.35
N THR A 115 15.41 -13.54 -41.22
CA THR A 115 14.82 -13.86 -42.54
C THR A 115 15.84 -13.97 -43.67
N ALA A 116 17.09 -13.56 -43.45
CA ALA A 116 18.19 -13.65 -44.41
C ALA A 116 19.03 -14.94 -44.32
N ALA A 117 18.68 -15.86 -43.42
CA ALA A 117 19.29 -17.19 -43.25
C ALA A 117 18.35 -18.29 -43.78
#